data_AF-A0A353QTB6-F1
#
_entry.id   AF-A0A353QTB6-F1
#
_cell.length_a   1.000
_cell.length_b   1.000
_cell.length_c   1.000
_cell.angle_alpha   90.00
_cell.angle_beta   90.00
_cell.angle_gamma   90.00
#
_symmetry.space_group_name_H-M   'P 1'
#
loop_
_entity.id
_entity.type
_entity.pdbx_description
1 polymer ?
#
loop_
_entity_poly.entity_id
_entity_poly.type
_entity_poly.pdbx_seq_one_letter_code
_entity_poly.pdbx_strand_id
1 'polypeptide(L)'
;MTKKQLKINVFSIIIFLTIILIIYVVFYIIQYKLTIHYEELIKLLPLIIAIPATYLGYCFQQRISYLKDLRNLAYNMVNSVREAIKYTYIENPEKTFKLDALCYLSKVIEEVRMFYKNVGQNKDYVGLYPFEPIKEIFKILERLETTSSEKERKDARNKIITKWKELWKEEFLHEFDRLEPSKPVSKYLN
;
A
#
# COMPACT_ATOMS: atom_id res chain seq x y z
N MET A 1 -6.07 6.08 2.42
CA MET A 1 -6.19 7.14 1.39
C MET A 1 -5.01 7.05 0.42
N THR A 2 -5.27 7.10 -0.89
CA THR A 2 -4.21 7.00 -1.91
C THR A 2 -3.43 8.30 -2.07
N LYS A 3 -2.22 8.24 -2.64
CA LYS A 3 -1.38 9.43 -2.92
C LYS A 3 -2.11 10.45 -3.80
N LYS A 4 -2.86 9.98 -4.80
CA LYS A 4 -3.65 10.84 -5.70
C LYS A 4 -4.73 11.60 -4.93
N GLN A 5 -5.46 10.91 -4.04
CA GLN A 5 -6.47 11.53 -3.18
C GLN A 5 -5.85 12.57 -2.24
N LEU A 6 -4.71 12.27 -1.61
CA LEU A 6 -4.01 13.22 -0.75
C LEU A 6 -3.63 14.49 -1.52
N LYS A 7 -3.04 14.36 -2.72
CA LYS A 7 -2.65 15.50 -3.55
C LYS A 7 -3.85 16.37 -3.91
N ILE A 8 -4.97 15.77 -4.29
CA ILE A 8 -6.22 16.50 -4.60
C ILE A 8 -6.70 17.25 -3.37
N ASN A 9 -6.80 16.60 -2.21
CA ASN A 9 -7.27 17.23 -0.97
C ASN A 9 -6.36 18.39 -0.54
N VAL A 10 -5.03 18.20 -0.60
CA VAL A 10 -4.05 19.26 -0.29
C VAL A 10 -4.22 20.44 -1.26
N PHE A 11 -4.33 20.16 -2.56
CA PHE A 11 -4.51 21.20 -3.57
C PHE A 11 -5.82 21.98 -3.38
N SER A 12 -6.93 21.29 -3.10
CA SER A 12 -8.21 21.93 -2.79
C SER A 12 -8.12 22.86 -1.57
N ILE A 13 -7.38 22.47 -0.54
CA ILE A 13 -7.20 23.28 0.68
C ILE A 13 -6.30 24.49 0.39
N ILE A 14 -5.25 24.33 -0.41
CA ILE A 14 -4.41 25.45 -0.85
C ILE A 14 -5.24 26.45 -1.63
N ILE A 15 -6.09 26.00 -2.56
CA ILE A 15 -7.00 26.89 -3.30
C ILE A 15 -7.95 27.61 -2.34
N PHE A 16 -8.57 26.88 -1.42
CA PHE A 16 -9.50 27.45 -0.45
C PHE A 16 -8.83 28.56 0.40
N LEU A 17 -7.65 28.28 0.96
CA LEU A 17 -6.89 29.26 1.73
C LEU A 17 -6.43 30.45 0.87
N THR A 18 -6.09 30.20 -0.40
CA THR A 18 -5.72 31.27 -1.35
C THR A 18 -6.91 32.18 -1.65
N ILE A 19 -8.11 31.63 -1.84
CA ILE A 19 -9.35 32.41 -2.04
C ILE A 19 -9.64 33.25 -0.80
N ILE A 20 -9.55 32.66 0.40
CA ILE A 20 -9.74 33.40 1.66
C ILE A 20 -8.72 34.54 1.78
N LEU A 21 -7.46 34.29 1.45
CA LEU A 21 -6.42 35.31 1.49
C LEU A 21 -6.73 36.45 0.50
N ILE A 22 -7.17 36.13 -0.71
CA ILE A 22 -7.58 37.14 -1.71
C ILE A 22 -8.77 37.95 -1.19
N ILE A 23 -9.81 37.29 -0.65
CA ILE A 23 -10.97 37.95 -0.05
C ILE A 23 -10.50 38.89 1.06
N TYR A 24 -9.66 38.41 1.96
CA TYR A 24 -9.10 39.22 3.05
C TYR A 24 -8.35 40.46 2.52
N VAL A 25 -7.48 40.31 1.52
CA VAL A 25 -6.75 41.42 0.90
C VAL A 25 -7.68 42.41 0.22
N VAL A 26 -8.70 41.94 -0.51
CA VAL A 26 -9.69 42.79 -1.17
C VAL A 26 -10.51 43.56 -0.13
N PHE A 27 -10.97 42.89 0.92
CA PHE A 27 -11.66 43.54 2.03
C PHE A 27 -10.77 44.57 2.71
N TYR A 28 -9.49 44.27 2.96
CA TYR A 28 -8.53 45.21 3.54
C TYR A 28 -8.37 46.49 2.69
N ILE A 29 -8.30 46.36 1.36
CA ILE A 29 -8.20 47.51 0.44
C ILE A 29 -9.50 48.32 0.42
N ILE A 30 -10.67 47.67 0.37
CA ILE A 30 -11.99 48.33 0.35
C ILE A 30 -12.34 48.96 1.70
N GLN A 31 -11.89 48.34 2.80
CA GLN A 31 -12.13 48.77 4.18
C GLN A 31 -11.58 50.14 4.54
N TYR A 32 -10.71 50.72 3.71
CA TYR A 32 -10.42 52.16 3.79
C TYR A 32 -11.70 53.03 3.77
N LYS A 33 -12.88 52.46 3.46
CA LYS A 33 -14.20 53.13 3.46
C LYS A 33 -15.29 52.59 4.40
N LEU A 34 -15.18 51.43 5.05
CA LEU A 34 -16.28 50.82 5.86
C LEU A 34 -15.75 50.00 7.04
N THR A 35 -15.74 50.56 8.24
CA THR A 35 -15.03 50.06 9.44
C THR A 35 -15.69 48.86 10.15
N ILE A 36 -17.01 48.69 10.05
CA ILE A 36 -17.77 47.85 11.01
C ILE A 36 -17.65 46.33 10.76
N HIS A 37 -17.45 45.87 9.51
CA HIS A 37 -17.55 44.43 9.18
C HIS A 37 -16.24 43.61 9.27
N TYR A 38 -15.09 44.23 9.53
CA TYR A 38 -13.79 43.55 9.50
C TYR A 38 -13.34 43.00 10.86
N GLU A 39 -13.70 43.67 11.95
CA GLU A 39 -13.40 43.15 13.29
C GLU A 39 -14.07 41.79 13.53
N GLU A 40 -15.27 41.59 12.98
CA GLU A 40 -15.96 40.29 13.02
C GLU A 40 -15.23 39.22 12.17
N LEU A 41 -14.73 39.60 10.99
CA LEU A 41 -14.01 38.70 10.10
C LEU A 41 -12.66 38.25 10.71
N ILE A 42 -11.92 39.17 11.35
CA ILE A 42 -10.69 38.83 12.07
C ILE A 42 -10.96 37.83 13.20
N LYS A 43 -12.05 38.01 13.95
CA LYS A 43 -12.43 37.10 15.05
C LYS A 43 -12.71 35.68 14.54
N LEU A 44 -13.20 35.53 13.30
CA LEU A 44 -13.46 34.24 12.67
C LEU A 44 -12.23 33.63 11.98
N LEU A 45 -11.19 34.43 11.69
CA LEU A 45 -10.01 33.98 10.95
C LEU A 45 -9.32 32.74 11.58
N PRO A 46 -9.14 32.64 12.91
CA PRO A 46 -8.57 31.44 13.53
C PRO A 46 -9.40 30.19 13.24
N LEU A 47 -10.73 30.29 13.27
CA LEU A 47 -11.63 29.18 12.97
C LEU A 47 -11.54 28.77 11.50
N ILE A 48 -11.51 29.75 10.59
CA ILE A 48 -11.40 29.55 9.15
C ILE A 48 -10.08 28.85 8.77
N ILE A 49 -8.99 29.11 9.50
CA ILE A 49 -7.69 28.45 9.28
C ILE A 49 -7.63 27.09 9.98
N ALA A 50 -8.21 26.98 11.18
CA ALA A 50 -8.18 25.75 11.97
C ALA A 50 -8.90 24.59 11.28
N ILE A 51 -10.08 24.83 10.69
CA ILE A 51 -10.87 23.77 10.05
C ILE A 51 -10.09 23.06 8.93
N PRO A 52 -9.54 23.76 7.91
CA PRO A 52 -8.71 23.12 6.88
C PRO A 52 -7.42 22.50 7.43
N ALA A 53 -6.79 23.11 8.43
CA ALA A 53 -5.58 22.57 9.06
C ALA A 53 -5.86 21.22 9.76
N THR A 54 -6.96 21.14 10.52
CA THR A 54 -7.41 19.89 11.15
C THR A 54 -7.76 18.84 10.10
N TYR A 55 -8.46 19.22 9.03
CA TYR A 55 -8.79 18.30 7.94
C TYR A 55 -7.55 17.79 7.19
N LEU A 56 -6.54 18.64 6.97
CA LEU A 56 -5.22 18.22 6.49
C LEU A 56 -4.57 17.21 7.43
N GLY A 57 -4.58 17.49 8.74
CA GLY A 57 -4.06 16.58 9.75
C GLY A 57 -4.72 15.20 9.67
N TYR A 58 -6.05 15.16 9.62
CA TYR A 58 -6.82 13.94 9.40
C TYR A 58 -6.42 13.22 8.09
N CYS A 59 -6.30 13.96 6.99
CA CYS A 59 -5.86 13.43 5.70
C CYS A 59 -4.48 12.75 5.79
N PHE A 60 -3.50 13.40 6.42
CA PHE A 60 -2.17 12.83 6.60
C PHE A 60 -2.20 11.59 7.52
N GLN A 61 -2.96 11.65 8.61
CA GLN A 61 -3.14 10.51 9.52
C GLN A 61 -3.71 9.28 8.78
N GLN A 62 -4.72 9.49 7.94
CA GLN A 62 -5.31 8.40 7.13
C GLN A 62 -4.33 7.84 6.08
N ARG A 63 -3.44 8.67 5.53
CA ARG A 63 -2.37 8.18 4.64
C ARG A 63 -1.34 7.35 5.40
N ILE A 64 -0.95 7.79 6.60
CA ILE A 64 0.01 7.07 7.45
C ILE A 64 -0.55 5.70 7.85
N SER A 65 -1.82 5.64 8.29
CA SER A 65 -2.48 4.37 8.62
C SER A 65 -2.49 3.42 7.43
N TYR A 66 -2.94 3.91 6.26
CA TYR A 66 -2.95 3.11 5.04
C TYR A 66 -1.56 2.55 4.69
N LEU A 67 -0.50 3.36 4.79
CA LEU A 67 0.87 2.90 4.53
C LEU A 67 1.34 1.86 5.55
N LYS A 68 0.96 2.00 6.82
CA LYS A 68 1.26 1.02 7.86
C LYS A 68 0.58 -0.32 7.56
N ASP A 69 -0.70 -0.27 7.18
CA ASP A 69 -1.47 -1.47 6.85
C ASP A 69 -0.92 -2.18 5.61
N LEU A 70 -0.54 -1.40 4.59
CA LEU A 70 0.12 -1.93 3.40
C LEU A 70 1.48 -2.58 3.71
N ARG A 71 2.26 -2.02 4.66
CA ARG A 71 3.50 -2.65 5.15
C ARG A 71 3.23 -3.95 5.90
N ASN A 72 2.15 -4.02 6.68
CA ASN A 72 1.76 -5.26 7.37
C ASN A 72 1.40 -6.34 6.35
N LEU A 73 0.63 -6.00 5.30
CA LEU A 73 0.33 -6.91 4.20
C LEU A 73 1.63 -7.42 3.53
N ALA A 74 2.56 -6.51 3.24
CA ALA A 74 3.87 -6.87 2.69
C ALA A 74 4.63 -7.86 3.58
N TYR A 75 4.65 -7.61 4.88
CA TYR A 75 5.29 -8.48 5.87
C TYR A 75 4.63 -9.87 5.92
N ASN A 76 3.30 -9.93 5.92
CA ASN A 76 2.55 -11.19 5.89
C ASN A 76 2.83 -11.99 4.61
N MET A 77 2.89 -11.32 3.46
CA MET A 77 3.30 -11.94 2.19
C MET A 77 4.69 -12.55 2.28
N VAL A 78 5.68 -11.78 2.77
CA VAL A 78 7.07 -12.23 2.94
C VAL A 78 7.12 -13.48 3.84
N ASN A 79 6.45 -13.45 4.99
CA ASN A 79 6.43 -14.58 5.91
C ASN A 79 5.76 -15.81 5.31
N SER A 80 4.65 -15.65 4.60
CA SER A 80 3.93 -16.78 3.99
C SER A 80 4.76 -17.46 2.90
N VAL A 81 5.43 -16.66 2.06
CA VAL A 81 6.34 -17.19 1.04
C VAL A 81 7.59 -17.80 1.67
N ARG A 82 8.11 -17.23 2.76
CA ARG A 82 9.20 -17.83 3.54
C ARG A 82 8.84 -19.21 4.05
N GLU A 83 7.66 -19.40 4.65
CA GLU A 83 7.22 -20.73 5.12
C GLU A 83 7.07 -21.71 3.96
N ALA A 84 6.54 -21.27 2.81
CA ALA A 84 6.46 -22.08 1.61
C ALA A 84 7.84 -22.52 1.11
N ILE A 85 8.82 -21.62 1.07
CA ILE A 85 10.20 -21.94 0.71
C ILE A 85 10.82 -22.89 1.74
N LYS A 86 10.63 -22.62 3.04
CA LYS A 86 11.16 -23.45 4.13
C LYS A 86 10.67 -24.89 4.01
N TYR A 87 9.39 -25.10 3.72
CA TYR A 87 8.82 -26.43 3.50
C TYR A 87 9.57 -27.21 2.40
N THR A 88 10.01 -26.54 1.33
CA THR A 88 10.78 -27.21 0.26
C THR A 88 12.18 -27.68 0.67
N TYR A 89 12.70 -27.30 1.84
CA TYR A 89 14.00 -27.77 2.35
C TYR A 89 13.88 -28.97 3.29
N ILE A 90 12.67 -29.27 3.79
CA ILE A 90 12.48 -30.31 4.79
C ILE A 90 12.36 -31.66 4.07
N GLU A 91 13.16 -32.63 4.51
CA GLU A 91 13.04 -34.01 4.03
C GLU A 91 11.93 -34.72 4.80
N ASN A 92 11.02 -35.38 4.09
CA ASN A 92 9.86 -36.08 4.67
C ASN A 92 9.10 -35.22 5.70
N PRO A 93 8.61 -34.03 5.32
CA PRO A 93 7.94 -33.14 6.25
C PRO A 93 6.65 -33.77 6.78
N GLU A 94 6.35 -33.50 8.05
CA GLU A 94 5.03 -33.80 8.61
C GLU A 94 3.95 -33.04 7.81
N LYS A 95 2.78 -33.68 7.62
CA LYS A 95 1.66 -33.10 6.86
C LYS A 95 1.21 -31.74 7.42
N THR A 96 1.33 -31.55 8.73
CA THR A 96 0.99 -30.31 9.44
C THR A 96 1.79 -29.11 8.91
N PHE A 97 3.09 -29.26 8.67
CA PHE A 97 3.92 -28.18 8.11
C PHE A 97 3.45 -27.71 6.73
N LYS A 98 2.98 -28.63 5.88
CA LYS A 98 2.41 -28.28 4.56
C LYS A 98 1.13 -27.47 4.72
N LEU A 99 0.24 -27.95 5.60
CA LEU A 99 -1.05 -27.31 5.86
C LEU A 99 -0.87 -25.90 6.43
N ASP A 100 0.06 -25.71 7.37
CA ASP A 100 0.34 -24.39 7.94
C ASP A 100 0.82 -23.41 6.86
N ALA A 101 1.77 -23.83 6.02
CA ALA A 101 2.28 -22.99 4.93
C ALA A 101 1.18 -22.65 3.90
N LEU A 102 0.30 -23.61 3.56
CA LEU A 102 -0.86 -23.36 2.70
C LEU A 102 -1.88 -22.41 3.36
N CYS A 103 -2.14 -22.56 4.66
CA CYS A 103 -3.01 -21.65 5.41
C CYS A 103 -2.47 -20.22 5.42
N TYR A 104 -1.16 -20.03 5.63
CA TYR A 104 -0.55 -18.70 5.57
C TYR A 104 -0.68 -18.07 4.18
N LEU A 105 -0.40 -18.83 3.12
CA LEU A 105 -0.57 -18.35 1.75
C LEU A 105 -2.03 -18.01 1.43
N SER A 106 -2.98 -18.87 1.84
CA SER A 106 -4.42 -18.63 1.67
C SER A 106 -4.88 -17.37 2.39
N LYS A 107 -4.46 -17.17 3.65
CA LYS A 107 -4.75 -15.96 4.41
C LYS A 107 -4.28 -14.71 3.67
N VAL A 108 -3.04 -14.73 3.18
CA VAL A 108 -2.48 -13.60 2.43
C VAL A 108 -3.22 -13.34 1.12
N ILE A 109 -3.69 -14.37 0.43
CA ILE A 109 -4.51 -14.21 -0.79
C ILE A 109 -5.82 -13.46 -0.46
N GLU A 110 -6.43 -13.75 0.68
CA GLU A 110 -7.62 -13.04 1.13
C GLU A 110 -7.30 -11.62 1.60
N GLU A 111 -6.20 -11.42 2.34
CA GLU A 111 -5.76 -10.07 2.75
C GLU A 111 -5.53 -9.16 1.54
N VAL A 112 -4.87 -9.65 0.49
CA VAL A 112 -4.70 -8.89 -0.75
C VAL A 112 -6.06 -8.52 -1.35
N ARG A 113 -7.05 -9.42 -1.37
CA ARG A 113 -8.39 -9.15 -1.90
C ARG A 113 -9.13 -8.08 -1.08
N MET A 114 -8.84 -7.96 0.21
CA MET A 114 -9.40 -6.90 1.05
C MET A 114 -8.80 -5.52 0.73
N PHE A 115 -7.51 -5.46 0.36
CA PHE A 115 -6.83 -4.20 0.06
C PHE A 115 -7.00 -3.73 -1.40
N TYR A 116 -7.11 -4.67 -2.34
CA TYR A 116 -7.08 -4.39 -3.77
C TYR A 116 -8.31 -4.93 -4.47
N LYS A 117 -8.91 -4.10 -5.32
CA LYS A 117 -9.93 -4.55 -6.27
C LYS A 117 -9.29 -5.40 -7.36
N ASN A 118 -10.06 -6.30 -7.94
CA ASN A 118 -9.63 -7.01 -9.12
C ASN A 118 -9.42 -6.02 -10.29
N VAL A 119 -8.38 -6.27 -11.08
CA VAL A 119 -8.05 -5.49 -12.26
C VAL A 119 -9.15 -5.69 -13.30
N GLY A 120 -9.73 -4.57 -13.75
CA GLY A 120 -10.85 -4.58 -14.71
C GLY A 120 -12.21 -4.94 -14.10
N GLN A 121 -12.34 -5.04 -12.78
CA GLN A 121 -13.61 -5.35 -12.12
C GLN A 121 -14.68 -4.31 -12.44
N ASN A 122 -15.83 -4.76 -12.93
CA ASN A 122 -17.03 -3.96 -13.17
C ASN A 122 -18.29 -4.72 -12.71
N LYS A 123 -19.49 -4.25 -13.05
CA LYS A 123 -20.74 -4.89 -12.59
C LYS A 123 -20.98 -6.27 -13.22
N ASP A 124 -20.48 -6.49 -14.43
CA ASP A 124 -20.72 -7.70 -15.24
C ASP A 124 -19.49 -8.63 -15.29
N TYR A 125 -18.32 -8.15 -14.84
CA TYR A 125 -17.05 -8.86 -14.89
C TYR A 125 -16.29 -8.76 -13.57
N VAL A 126 -15.93 -9.93 -13.02
CA VAL A 126 -15.23 -10.06 -11.73
C VAL A 126 -13.80 -9.52 -11.78
N GLY A 127 -13.18 -9.40 -12.95
CA GLY A 127 -11.80 -8.93 -13.09
C GLY A 127 -10.75 -10.01 -12.85
N LEU A 128 -9.50 -9.65 -13.12
CA LEU A 128 -8.32 -10.45 -12.77
C LEU A 128 -7.84 -10.11 -11.37
N TYR A 129 -7.37 -11.10 -10.63
CA TYR A 129 -6.82 -10.83 -9.30
C TYR A 129 -5.51 -10.04 -9.40
N PRO A 130 -5.30 -9.04 -8.54
CA PRO A 130 -4.23 -8.06 -8.72
C PRO A 130 -2.83 -8.66 -8.60
N PHE A 131 -2.63 -9.72 -7.79
CA PHE A 131 -1.31 -10.29 -7.54
C PHE A 131 -1.31 -11.81 -7.74
N GLU A 132 -1.60 -12.27 -8.96
CA GLU A 132 -1.67 -13.69 -9.32
C GLU A 132 -0.45 -14.55 -8.92
N PRO A 133 0.81 -14.06 -8.94
CA PRO A 133 1.96 -14.88 -8.53
C PRO A 133 1.82 -15.51 -7.14
N ILE A 134 1.10 -14.89 -6.20
CA ILE A 134 0.86 -15.45 -4.86
C ILE A 134 -0.02 -16.71 -4.95
N LYS A 135 -1.06 -16.68 -5.79
CA LYS A 135 -1.90 -17.86 -6.03
C LYS A 135 -1.13 -18.96 -6.75
N GLU A 136 -0.21 -18.60 -7.63
CA GLU A 136 0.66 -19.56 -8.29
C GLU A 136 1.61 -20.23 -7.29
N ILE A 137 2.18 -19.49 -6.35
CA ILE A 137 2.98 -20.04 -5.24
C ILE A 137 2.16 -21.03 -4.42
N PHE A 138 0.91 -20.69 -4.09
CA PHE A 138 -0.02 -21.59 -3.41
C PHE A 138 -0.18 -22.91 -4.18
N LYS A 139 -0.48 -22.85 -5.49
CA LYS A 139 -0.65 -24.03 -6.34
C LYS A 139 0.62 -24.87 -6.46
N ILE A 140 1.80 -24.25 -6.50
CA ILE A 140 3.08 -24.96 -6.54
C ILE A 140 3.26 -25.77 -5.25
N LEU A 141 3.03 -25.15 -4.09
CA LEU A 141 3.15 -25.81 -2.80
C LEU A 141 2.10 -26.90 -2.60
N GLU A 142 0.86 -26.65 -3.02
CA GLU A 142 -0.25 -27.60 -2.97
C GLU A 142 0.07 -28.90 -3.72
N ARG A 143 0.71 -28.80 -4.88
CA ARG A 143 1.12 -29.95 -5.71
C ARG A 143 2.34 -30.70 -5.17
N LEU A 144 3.12 -30.09 -4.30
CA LEU A 144 4.33 -30.72 -3.76
C LEU A 144 3.96 -31.74 -2.67
N GLU A 145 4.24 -33.02 -2.90
CA GLU A 145 3.93 -34.10 -1.96
C GLU A 145 4.97 -34.20 -0.83
N THR A 146 4.61 -34.85 0.27
CA THR A 146 5.55 -35.09 1.39
C THR A 146 6.65 -36.07 1.01
N THR A 147 6.39 -36.96 0.05
CA THR A 147 7.29 -37.97 -0.49
C THR A 147 8.10 -37.49 -1.70
N SER A 148 7.97 -36.21 -2.07
CA SER A 148 8.69 -35.66 -3.23
C SER A 148 10.20 -35.74 -3.06
N SER A 149 10.87 -36.08 -4.16
CA SER A 149 12.32 -36.17 -4.27
C SER A 149 12.99 -34.81 -4.09
N GLU A 150 14.28 -34.78 -3.75
CA GLU A 150 15.03 -33.53 -3.63
C GLU A 150 15.04 -32.72 -4.94
N LYS A 151 15.02 -33.40 -6.10
CA LYS A 151 14.94 -32.73 -7.40
C LYS A 151 13.61 -31.98 -7.57
N GLU A 152 12.50 -32.59 -7.20
CA GLU A 152 11.17 -31.96 -7.25
C GLU A 152 11.04 -30.83 -6.25
N ARG A 153 11.54 -31.02 -5.02
CA ARG A 153 11.57 -29.97 -3.99
C ARG A 153 12.39 -28.77 -4.45
N LYS A 154 13.56 -28.99 -5.06
CA LYS A 154 14.41 -27.94 -5.62
C LYS A 154 13.75 -27.21 -6.80
N ASP A 155 13.07 -27.93 -7.69
CA ASP A 155 12.31 -27.33 -8.79
C ASP A 155 11.16 -26.45 -8.28
N ALA A 156 10.37 -26.96 -7.33
CA ALA A 156 9.31 -26.20 -6.67
C ALA A 156 9.85 -24.93 -6.00
N ARG A 157 10.97 -25.03 -5.28
CA ARG A 157 11.65 -23.89 -4.66
C ARG A 157 12.04 -22.83 -5.67
N ASN A 158 12.66 -23.23 -6.78
CA ASN A 158 13.06 -22.31 -7.84
C ASN A 158 11.85 -21.61 -8.45
N LYS A 159 10.75 -22.34 -8.71
CA LYS A 159 9.50 -21.77 -9.20
C LYS A 159 8.91 -20.76 -8.22
N ILE A 160 8.84 -21.09 -6.93
CA ILE A 160 8.35 -20.18 -5.87
C ILE A 160 9.20 -18.90 -5.84
N ILE A 161 10.53 -19.02 -5.87
CA ILE A 161 11.43 -17.85 -5.87
C ILE A 161 11.23 -16.98 -7.12
N THR A 162 11.06 -17.59 -8.29
CA THR A 162 10.79 -16.86 -9.53
C THR A 162 9.47 -16.10 -9.46
N LYS A 163 8.38 -16.76 -9.03
CA LYS A 163 7.07 -16.11 -8.84
C LYS A 163 7.08 -15.02 -7.79
N TRP A 164 7.85 -15.21 -6.73
CA TRP A 164 8.07 -14.17 -5.75
C TRP A 164 8.77 -12.95 -6.35
N LYS A 165 9.85 -13.14 -7.13
CA LYS A 165 10.55 -12.04 -7.80
C LYS A 165 9.66 -11.30 -8.80
N GLU A 166 8.82 -12.01 -9.56
CA GLU A 166 7.84 -11.42 -10.49
C GLU A 166 6.91 -10.45 -9.75
N LEU A 167 6.36 -10.85 -8.60
CA LEU A 167 5.49 -10.02 -7.77
C LEU A 167 6.13 -8.68 -7.35
N TRP A 168 7.39 -8.73 -6.89
CA TRP A 168 8.07 -7.54 -6.37
C TRP A 168 8.55 -6.60 -7.48
N LYS A 169 8.89 -7.14 -8.65
CA LYS A 169 9.54 -6.35 -9.70
C LYS A 169 8.59 -5.35 -10.36
N GLU A 170 7.35 -5.75 -10.66
CA GLU A 170 6.52 -5.02 -11.63
C GLU A 170 5.34 -4.25 -11.01
N GLU A 171 4.80 -4.61 -9.84
CA GLU A 171 3.52 -4.02 -9.39
C GLU A 171 3.45 -3.63 -7.91
N PHE A 172 3.71 -4.54 -6.99
CA PHE A 172 3.43 -4.27 -5.56
C PHE A 172 4.32 -3.15 -4.98
N LEU A 173 5.53 -2.99 -5.50
CA LEU A 173 6.48 -1.99 -5.02
C LEU A 173 6.16 -0.55 -5.45
N HIS A 174 5.36 -0.35 -6.49
CA HIS A 174 4.94 0.98 -6.92
C HIS A 174 4.00 1.66 -5.91
N GLU A 175 3.34 0.87 -5.06
CA GLU A 175 2.47 1.37 -4.00
C GLU A 175 3.25 1.97 -2.83
N PHE A 176 4.54 1.63 -2.69
CA PHE A 176 5.43 2.21 -1.70
C PHE A 176 6.21 3.40 -2.26
N ASP A 177 6.08 4.54 -1.61
CA ASP A 177 6.97 5.69 -1.80
C ASP A 177 8.35 5.34 -1.18
N ARG A 178 9.20 4.61 -1.93
CA ARG A 178 10.54 4.19 -1.49
C ARG A 178 11.57 5.24 -1.84
N LEU A 179 12.47 5.51 -0.89
CA LEU A 179 13.66 6.31 -1.15
C LEU A 179 14.74 5.42 -1.77
N GLU A 180 15.45 5.96 -2.76
CA GLU A 180 16.66 5.32 -3.28
C GLU A 180 17.78 5.44 -2.24
N PRO A 181 18.52 4.35 -1.95
CA PRO A 181 19.65 4.42 -1.04
C PRO A 181 20.72 5.36 -1.61
N SER A 182 21.20 6.29 -0.78
CA SER A 182 22.21 7.28 -1.18
C SER A 182 23.58 6.67 -1.50
N LYS A 183 23.87 5.46 -1.00
CA LYS A 183 25.06 4.67 -1.35
C LYS A 183 24.65 3.21 -1.58
N PRO A 184 24.77 2.68 -2.80
CA PRO A 184 24.54 1.26 -3.04
C PRO A 184 25.70 0.44 -2.45
N VAL A 185 25.37 -0.63 -1.73
CA VAL A 185 26.35 -1.64 -1.28
C VAL A 185 26.17 -2.86 -2.18
N SER A 186 27.08 -3.05 -3.13
CA SER A 186 27.00 -4.13 -4.11
C SER A 186 28.39 -4.66 -4.47
N LYS A 187 28.52 -5.98 -4.54
CA LYS A 187 29.73 -6.66 -5.03
C LYS A 187 30.05 -6.39 -6.50
N TYR A 188 29.11 -5.77 -7.23
CA TYR A 188 29.27 -5.39 -8.64
C TYR A 188 29.70 -3.93 -8.82
N LEU A 189 29.89 -3.19 -7.72
CA LEU A 189 30.30 -1.79 -7.71
C LEU A 189 31.72 -1.60 -7.15
N ASN A 190 32.47 -2.70 -6.99
CA ASN A 190 33.88 -2.73 -6.63
C ASN A 190 34.74 -3.04 -7.85
#